data_AF-A0A6N7IVU3-F1
#
_entry.id   AF-A0A6N7IVU3-F1
#
_cell.length_a   1.000
_cell.length_b   1.000
_cell.length_c   1.000
_cell.angle_alpha   90.00
_cell.angle_beta   90.00
_cell.angle_gamma   90.00
#
_symmetry.space_group_name_H-M   'P 1'
#
loop_
_entity.id
_entity.type
_entity.pdbx_description
1 polymer ?
#
loop_
_entity_poly.entity_id
_entity_poly.type
_entity_poly.pdbx_seq_one_letter_code
_entity_poly.pdbx_strand_id
1 'polypeptide(L)' 'MENNLEKATGILQKLSVESLKTAISLLELLALKEELDAMEEIKNDDEINRQINEARQARLQGKEDEYIPWEMRHNV' A
#
# COMPACT_ATOMS: atom_id res chain seq x y z
N MET A 1 28.82 -11.76 0.94
CA MET A 1 27.61 -11.24 0.29
C MET A 1 27.94 -9.83 -0.13
N GLU A 2 28.09 -9.56 -1.43
CA GLU A 2 28.13 -8.16 -1.89
C GLU A 2 26.81 -7.51 -1.47
N ASN A 3 26.91 -6.36 -0.81
CA ASN A 3 25.76 -5.64 -0.32
C ASN A 3 24.96 -5.16 -1.54
N ASN A 4 23.73 -5.65 -1.74
CA ASN A 4 22.90 -5.29 -2.89
C ASN A 4 22.73 -3.77 -3.01
N LEU A 5 22.80 -3.07 -1.88
CA LEU A 5 22.81 -1.60 -1.82
C LEU A 5 24.06 -0.99 -2.48
N GLU A 6 25.26 -1.52 -2.23
CA GLU A 6 26.50 -1.03 -2.84
C GLU A 6 26.50 -1.22 -4.36
N LYS A 7 25.97 -2.36 -4.82
CA LYS A 7 25.80 -2.66 -6.24
C LYS A 7 24.83 -1.70 -6.92
N ALA A 8 23.67 -1.46 -6.30
CA ALA A 8 22.69 -0.50 -6.80
C ALA A 8 23.28 0.92 -6.85
N THR A 9 23.99 1.34 -5.80
CA THR A 9 24.63 2.65 -5.71
C THR A 9 25.68 2.84 -6.81
N GLY A 10 26.53 1.83 -7.05
CA GLY A 10 27.55 1.89 -8.09
C GLY A 10 27.03 1.91 -9.52
N ILE A 11 25.83 1.34 -9.77
CA ILE A 11 25.15 1.44 -11.07
C ILE A 11 24.57 2.85 -11.23
N LEU A 12 23.89 3.37 -10.21
CA LEU A 12 23.29 4.71 -10.24
C LEU A 12 24.34 5.80 -10.46
N GLN A 13 25.52 5.69 -9.85
CA GLN A 13 26.61 6.66 -10.04
C GLN A 13 27.17 6.72 -11.47
N LYS A 14 26.95 5.68 -12.29
CA LYS A 14 27.41 5.60 -13.69
C LYS A 14 26.40 6.13 -14.69
N LEU A 15 25.19 6.45 -14.24
CA LEU A 15 24.11 6.95 -15.08
C LEU A 15 24.29 8.45 -15.36
N SER A 16 23.92 8.88 -16.56
CA SER A 16 23.79 10.31 -16.85
C SER A 16 22.68 10.92 -15.98
N VAL A 17 22.72 12.23 -15.76
CA VAL A 17 21.68 12.95 -15.01
C VAL A 17 20.27 12.67 -15.57
N GLU A 18 20.15 12.54 -16.89
CA GLU A 18 18.90 12.19 -17.56
C GLU A 18 18.47 10.74 -17.28
N SER A 19 19.42 9.80 -17.29
CA SER A 19 19.15 8.40 -16.94
C SER A 19 18.76 8.25 -15.45
N LEU A 20 19.36 9.05 -14.56
CA LEU A 20 18.99 9.12 -13.15
C LEU A 20 17.55 9.63 -12.96
N LYS A 21 17.17 10.70 -13.68
CA LYS A 21 15.79 11.22 -13.63
C LYS A 21 14.79 10.17 -14.10
N THR A 22 15.06 9.49 -15.21
CA THR A 22 14.22 8.40 -15.72
C THR A 22 14.11 7.25 -14.72
N ALA A 23 15.22 6.88 -14.07
CA ALA A 23 15.22 5.83 -13.04
C ALA A 23 14.35 6.23 -11.83
N ILE A 24 14.43 7.49 -11.37
CA ILE A 24 13.59 8.01 -10.29
C ILE A 24 12.11 7.96 -10.69
N SER A 25 11.76 8.47 -11.87
CA SER A 25 10.37 8.46 -12.34
C SER A 25 9.80 7.04 -12.49
N LEU A 26 10.64 6.07 -12.87
CA LEU A 26 10.22 4.67 -12.91
C LEU A 26 9.95 4.12 -11.51
N LEU A 27 10.79 4.45 -10.52
CA LEU A 27 10.58 4.02 -9.14
C LEU A 27 9.30 4.63 -8.55
N GLU A 28 9.03 5.90 -8.82
CA GLU A 28 7.79 6.58 -8.42
C GLU A 28 6.56 5.91 -9.05
N LEU A 29 6.64 5.55 -10.33
CA LEU A 29 5.56 4.85 -11.03
C LEU A 29 5.30 3.45 -10.45
N LEU A 30 6.36 2.73 -10.09
CA LEU A 30 6.24 1.41 -9.48
C LEU A 30 5.60 1.48 -8.09
N ALA A 31 6.01 2.46 -7.27
CA ALA A 31 5.39 2.68 -5.96
C ALA A 31 3.88 2.98 -6.10
N LEU A 32 3.50 3.86 -7.05
CA LEU A 32 2.10 4.16 -7.32
C LEU A 32 1.33 2.91 -7.78
N LYS A 33 1.94 2.06 -8.61
CA LYS A 33 1.32 0.81 -9.04
C LYS A 33 1.06 -0.12 -7.85
N GLU A 34 2.03 -0.30 -6.95
CA GLU A 34 1.87 -1.12 -5.75
C GLU A 34 0.73 -0.62 -4.85
N GLU A 35 0.62 0.69 -4.66
CA GLU A 35 -0.50 1.29 -3.91
C GLU A 35 -1.85 1.01 -4.58
N LEU A 36 -1.93 1.14 -5.92
CA LEU A 36 -3.15 0.87 -6.67
C LEU A 36 -3.55 -0.61 -6.63
N ASP A 37 -2.58 -1.52 -6.77
CA ASP A 37 -2.84 -2.96 -6.69
C ASP A 37 -3.37 -3.33 -5.29
N ALA A 38 -2.76 -2.81 -4.21
CA ALA A 38 -3.23 -3.03 -2.85
C ALA A 38 -4.66 -2.47 -2.63
N MET A 39 -4.97 -1.30 -3.20
CA MET A 39 -6.33 -0.75 -3.18
C MET A 39 -7.32 -1.63 -3.95
N GLU A 40 -6.90 -2.21 -5.08
CA GLU A 40 -7.73 -3.11 -5.88
C GLU A 40 -7.98 -4.43 -5.16
N GLU A 41 -6.99 -4.99 -4.47
CA GLU A 41 -7.15 -6.17 -3.61
C GLU A 41 -8.21 -5.92 -2.53
N ILE A 42 -8.11 -4.80 -1.79
CA ILE A 42 -9.11 -4.43 -0.79
C ILE A 42 -10.50 -4.25 -1.42
N LYS A 43 -10.57 -3.59 -2.58
CA LYS A 43 -11.83 -3.34 -3.29
C LYS A 43 -12.49 -4.62 -3.77
N ASN A 44 -11.71 -5.64 -4.11
CA ASN A 44 -12.23 -6.92 -4.60
C ASN A 44 -12.39 -7.97 -3.48
N ASP A 45 -12.01 -7.63 -2.24
CA ASP A 45 -12.23 -8.48 -1.08
C ASP A 45 -13.67 -8.31 -0.55
N ASP A 46 -14.51 -9.32 -0.81
CA ASP A 46 -15.92 -9.33 -0.41
C ASP A 46 -16.10 -9.22 1.11
N GLU A 47 -15.18 -9.79 1.90
CA GLU A 47 -15.24 -9.78 3.36
C GLU A 47 -14.89 -8.40 3.92
N ILE A 48 -13.81 -7.78 3.43
CA ILE A 48 -13.46 -6.41 3.82
C ILE A 48 -14.58 -5.43 3.42
N ASN A 49 -15.12 -5.56 2.21
CA ASN A 49 -16.24 -4.73 1.77
C ASN A 49 -17.49 -4.91 2.62
N ARG A 50 -17.82 -6.15 3.00
CA ARG A 50 -18.91 -6.45 3.93
C ARG A 50 -18.69 -5.73 5.26
N GLN A 51 -17.49 -5.83 5.84
CA GLN A 51 -17.15 -5.19 7.10
C GLN A 51 -17.19 -3.66 7.02
N ILE A 52 -16.70 -3.06 5.93
CA ILE A 52 -16.79 -1.61 5.69
C ILE A 52 -18.26 -1.17 5.65
N ASN A 53 -19.12 -1.93 4.98
CA ASN A 53 -20.53 -1.62 4.89
C ASN A 53 -21.24 -1.78 6.24
N GLU A 54 -20.96 -2.84 7.00
CA GLU A 54 -21.49 -3.04 8.35
C GLU A 54 -21.09 -1.89 9.28
N ALA A 55 -19.83 -1.46 9.26
CA ALA A 55 -19.35 -0.32 10.03
C ALA A 55 -20.07 0.99 9.65
N ARG A 56 -20.28 1.25 8.36
CA ARG A 56 -21.03 2.41 7.87
C ARG A 56 -22.48 2.40 8.35
N GLN A 57 -23.14 1.23 8.29
CA GLN A 57 -24.53 1.11 8.75
C GLN A 57 -24.66 1.28 10.26
N ALA A 58 -23.78 0.67 11.05
CA ALA A 58 -23.76 0.83 12.50
C ALA A 58 -23.61 2.30 12.90
N ARG A 59 -22.72 3.03 12.22
CA ARG A 59 -22.54 4.48 12.42
C ARG A 59 -23.80 5.28 12.08
N LEU A 60 -24.44 5.01 10.95
CA LEU A 60 -25.70 5.65 10.56
C LEU A 60 -26.84 5.39 11.57
N GLN A 61 -26.81 4.25 12.23
CA GLN A 61 -27.80 3.83 13.23
C GLN A 61 -27.44 4.28 14.66
N GLY A 62 -26.31 4.96 14.86
CA GLY A 62 -25.85 5.39 16.18
C GLY A 62 -25.40 4.24 17.09
N LYS A 63 -25.02 3.10 16.52
CA LYS A 63 -24.58 1.87 17.20
C LYS A 63 -23.07 1.67 17.07
N GLU A 64 -22.30 2.72 17.31
CA GLU A 64 -20.84 2.67 17.14
C GLU A 64 -20.19 1.65 18.09
N ASP A 65 -20.81 1.40 19.25
CA ASP A 65 -20.38 0.46 20.28
C ASP A 65 -20.43 -1.02 19.82
N GLU A 66 -21.22 -1.33 18.79
CA GLU A 66 -21.32 -2.67 18.22
C GLU A 66 -20.17 -2.97 17.22
N TYR A 67 -19.38 -1.95 16.86
CA TYR A 67 -18.23 -2.11 15.98
C TYR A 67 -16.99 -2.56 16.76
N ILE A 68 -16.42 -3.70 16.39
CA ILE A 68 -15.13 -4.15 16.91
C ILE A 68 -14.03 -3.65 15.96
N PRO A 69 -13.07 -2.82 16.43
CA PRO A 69 -11.92 -2.39 15.63
C PRO A 69 -11.16 -3.56 15.02
N TRP A 70 -10.53 -3.34 13.87
CA TRP A 70 -9.81 -4.38 13.13
C TRP A 70 -8.63 -4.92 13.95
N GLU A 71 -7.93 -4.03 14.65
CA GLU A 71 -6.81 -4.30 15.54
C GLU A 71 -7.22 -5.27 16.66
N MET A 72 -8.42 -5.05 17.25
CA MET A 72 -8.97 -5.94 18.28
C MET A 72 -9.37 -7.31 17.76
N ARG A 73 -9.65 -7.45 16.45
CA ARG A 73 -10.01 -8.73 15.82
C ARG A 73 -8.79 -9.54 15.39
N HIS A 74 -7.66 -8.90 15.09
CA HIS A 74 -6.48 -9.56 14.52
C HIS A 74 -5.29 -9.56 15.48
N ASN A 75 -5.46 -9.06 16.70
CA ASN A 75 -4.49 -9.10 17.79
C ASN A 75 -3.14 -8.47 17.37
N VAL A 76 -3.24 -7.36 16.62
CA VAL A 76 -2.14 -6.57 16.08
C VAL A 76 -1.90 -5.36 16.97
#